data_AF-A0A2G5VQE2-F1
#
_entry.id   AF-A0A2G5VQE2-F1
#
_cell.length_a   1.000
_cell.length_b   1.000
_cell.length_c   1.000
_cell.angle_alpha   90.00
_cell.angle_beta   90.00
_cell.angle_gamma   90.00
#
_symmetry.space_group_name_H-M   'P 1'
#
loop_
_entity.id
_entity.type
_entity.pdbx_description
1 polymer ?
#
loop_
_entity_poly.entity_id
_entity_poly.type
_entity_poly.pdbx_seq_one_letter_code
_entity_poly.pdbx_strand_id
1 'polypeptide(L)'
;MLKNTIKYSWFGSVRLDTENVDIQFDTNLDDATSTIQNNLPDPNQGFQNSSIGSNVFDVIEKFLSNTEAPVCGSIIFILLKRYPNEADNSRLVSLIRSHHSVVHVITSATPSGGFQPKAMYSVASKTNGMGAFEIDDTFYFVTLRFPLYQYLYPVYATTIQVSGNGTKSLPDFCPSVSHYHNIAITCQDHVPIDSFQNLNLRWSSPEDSGNFSIYSSDTLYGGTYKNDAFEFQNVDYKMILEYNYSGQDVQNLQIRIYSEINANLTIANNLPDQGFQNSNIGSNVFDAIEKFFSNTEAPVCGSIIVILLKRYPNESDNCRIVSLIRSHHAIVHVMTSATPSGGSQPKTMYTVASKTNGMGAIEYDEYFWDAIWSFPVDYYIYPVYATTIQVSGSGTRTLPDFHSIVSDFYRISITYQDHVPDGSFQNLTLRFTNPQDSGNLPFKSSQTLADGNYLAIGFLFYDLDYNMTLDYNYSGQDAQNLQIRIYSFEPLTYWLPYND
;
A
#
# COMPACT_ATOMS: atom_id res chain seq x y z
N MET A 1 19.81 -19.94 -7.22
CA MET A 1 19.28 -18.79 -7.96
C MET A 1 17.89 -18.49 -7.43
N LEU A 2 17.82 -17.66 -6.38
CA LEU A 2 16.55 -17.11 -5.90
C LEU A 2 16.15 -16.02 -6.90
N LYS A 3 15.11 -16.25 -7.70
CA LYS A 3 14.36 -15.16 -8.30
C LYS A 3 13.68 -14.43 -7.12
N ASN A 4 14.41 -13.51 -6.48
CA ASN A 4 13.78 -12.50 -5.64
C ASN A 4 12.83 -11.75 -6.56
N THR A 5 11.53 -11.88 -6.30
CA THR A 5 10.49 -11.12 -6.95
C THR A 5 10.81 -9.65 -6.72
N ILE A 6 11.29 -8.97 -7.76
CA ILE A 6 11.56 -7.52 -7.71
C ILE A 6 10.21 -6.85 -7.40
N LYS A 7 10.08 -6.18 -6.25
CA LYS A 7 8.82 -5.54 -5.82
C LYS A 7 8.62 -4.14 -6.40
N TYR A 8 9.53 -3.67 -7.25
CA TYR A 8 9.46 -2.37 -7.91
C TYR A 8 9.21 -2.54 -9.41
N SER A 9 8.26 -1.79 -9.95
CA SER A 9 7.95 -1.74 -11.39
C SER A 9 8.79 -0.70 -12.15
N TRP A 10 9.32 0.31 -11.46
CA TRP A 10 10.12 1.39 -12.01
C TRP A 10 11.28 1.75 -11.09
N PHE A 11 12.38 2.20 -11.70
CA PHE A 11 13.59 2.66 -11.03
C PHE A 11 13.97 4.03 -11.60
N GLY A 12 14.16 5.01 -10.71
CA GLY A 12 14.71 6.32 -11.07
C GLY A 12 16.11 6.47 -10.50
N SER A 13 17.07 6.93 -11.31
CA SER A 13 18.43 7.21 -10.87
C SER A 13 18.87 8.61 -11.29
N VAL A 14 19.61 9.28 -10.41
CA VAL A 14 20.05 10.67 -10.62
C VAL A 14 21.30 10.96 -9.81
N ARG A 15 22.17 11.77 -10.38
CA ARG A 15 23.37 12.31 -9.72
C ARG A 15 23.07 13.64 -9.04
N LEU A 16 23.70 13.86 -7.89
CA LEU A 16 23.55 15.09 -7.08
C LEU A 16 24.81 15.98 -7.09
N ASP A 17 25.79 15.66 -7.93
CA ASP A 17 27.05 16.40 -8.06
C ASP A 17 27.11 17.29 -9.32
N THR A 18 26.00 17.43 -10.05
CA THR A 18 25.87 18.27 -11.25
C THR A 18 24.79 19.35 -11.09
N GLU A 19 24.95 20.49 -11.77
CA GLU A 19 23.94 21.56 -11.79
C GLU A 19 22.67 21.14 -12.55
N ASN A 20 22.84 20.39 -13.64
CA ASN A 20 21.74 19.82 -14.40
C ASN A 20 21.24 18.56 -13.71
N VAL A 21 19.97 18.55 -13.34
CA VAL A 21 19.27 17.38 -12.79
C VAL A 21 18.70 16.61 -13.97
N ASP A 22 19.24 15.45 -14.29
CA ASP A 22 18.68 14.54 -15.29
C ASP A 22 18.39 13.19 -14.63
N ILE A 23 17.10 12.85 -14.55
CA ILE A 23 16.64 11.63 -13.89
C ILE A 23 16.43 10.59 -14.98
N GLN A 24 17.12 9.46 -14.87
CA GLN A 24 16.99 8.34 -15.80
C GLN A 24 16.05 7.31 -15.21
N PHE A 25 15.08 6.87 -16.01
CA PHE A 25 14.06 5.91 -15.60
C PHE A 25 14.23 4.58 -16.34
N ASP A 26 14.19 3.50 -15.58
CA ASP A 26 14.33 2.13 -16.06
C ASP A 26 13.19 1.27 -15.49
N THR A 27 12.74 0.26 -16.23
CA THR A 27 11.65 -0.66 -15.81
C THR A 27 12.17 -2.00 -15.28
N ASN A 28 13.48 -2.22 -15.28
CA ASN A 28 14.11 -3.39 -14.70
C ASN A 28 15.39 -3.05 -13.94
N LEU A 29 15.70 -3.88 -12.95
CA LEU A 29 16.80 -3.63 -12.00
C LEU A 29 18.18 -3.74 -12.64
N ASP A 30 18.36 -4.59 -13.65
CA ASP A 30 19.66 -4.80 -14.30
C ASP A 30 20.07 -3.56 -15.12
N ASP A 31 19.11 -2.98 -15.84
CA ASP A 31 19.30 -1.72 -16.57
C ASP A 31 19.52 -0.57 -15.60
N ALA A 32 18.69 -0.44 -14.55
CA ALA A 32 18.89 0.57 -13.50
C ALA A 32 20.28 0.48 -12.84
N THR A 33 20.74 -0.74 -12.57
CA THR A 33 22.08 -1.00 -12.00
C THR A 33 23.17 -0.58 -12.98
N SER A 34 23.02 -0.94 -14.26
CA SER A 34 23.95 -0.55 -15.31
C SER A 34 24.00 0.97 -15.48
N THR A 35 22.84 1.63 -15.46
CA THR A 35 22.68 3.08 -15.48
C THR A 35 23.43 3.75 -14.32
N ILE A 36 23.24 3.27 -13.08
CA ILE A 36 23.95 3.79 -11.91
C ILE A 36 25.46 3.59 -12.02
N GLN A 37 25.91 2.40 -12.45
CA GLN A 37 27.33 2.08 -12.59
C GLN A 37 28.02 2.94 -13.66
N ASN A 38 27.32 3.26 -14.74
CA ASN A 38 27.85 4.14 -15.80
C ASN A 38 27.83 5.62 -15.40
N ASN A 39 27.03 5.99 -14.40
CA ASN A 39 26.84 7.36 -13.93
C ASN A 39 27.25 7.53 -12.45
N LEU A 40 28.35 6.90 -12.03
CA LEU A 40 28.89 7.14 -10.69
C LEU A 40 29.34 8.61 -10.53
N PRO A 41 29.24 9.19 -9.32
CA PRO A 41 29.72 10.55 -9.05
C PRO A 41 31.18 10.76 -9.47
N ASP A 42 31.47 11.90 -10.12
CA ASP A 42 32.81 12.28 -10.57
C ASP A 42 33.32 13.43 -9.70
N PRO A 43 34.35 13.22 -8.86
CA PRO A 43 34.91 14.27 -8.01
C PRO A 43 35.33 15.55 -8.75
N ASN A 44 35.66 15.46 -10.04
CA ASN A 44 36.05 16.62 -10.85
C ASN A 44 34.85 17.50 -11.26
N GLN A 45 33.63 16.96 -11.21
CA GLN A 45 32.39 17.67 -11.56
C GLN A 45 31.73 18.33 -10.35
N GLY A 46 32.21 18.02 -9.13
CA GLY A 46 31.68 18.57 -7.91
C GLY A 46 31.87 20.08 -7.76
N PHE A 47 30.97 20.72 -7.02
CA PHE A 47 31.07 22.14 -6.69
C PHE A 47 32.39 22.47 -5.98
N GLN A 48 33.13 23.43 -6.54
CA GLN A 48 34.42 23.89 -5.98
C GLN A 48 34.26 24.70 -4.69
N ASN A 49 33.07 25.29 -4.47
CA ASN A 49 32.77 26.08 -3.29
C ASN A 49 32.00 25.25 -2.24
N SER A 50 32.56 25.10 -1.04
CA SER A 50 31.94 24.39 0.07
C SER A 50 30.70 25.09 0.63
N SER A 51 30.51 26.38 0.32
CA SER A 51 29.33 27.16 0.73
C SER A 51 28.08 26.85 -0.11
N ILE A 52 28.23 26.19 -1.26
CA ILE A 52 27.12 25.75 -2.09
C ILE A 52 26.53 24.47 -1.48
N GLY A 53 25.22 24.50 -1.21
CA GLY A 53 24.49 23.34 -0.70
C GLY A 53 24.10 22.37 -1.82
N SER A 54 23.67 21.16 -1.45
CA SER A 54 23.08 20.21 -2.38
C SER A 54 21.73 20.70 -2.91
N ASN A 55 21.46 20.43 -4.18
CA ASN A 55 20.16 20.61 -4.87
C ASN A 55 19.18 19.45 -4.62
N VAL A 56 19.40 18.62 -3.60
CA VAL A 56 18.59 17.42 -3.31
C VAL A 56 17.10 17.71 -3.16
N PHE A 57 16.71 18.89 -2.64
CA PHE A 57 15.30 19.28 -2.56
C PHE A 57 14.69 19.42 -3.97
N ASP A 58 15.35 20.16 -4.85
CA ASP A 58 14.91 20.35 -6.25
C ASP A 58 14.82 19.01 -7.00
N VAL A 59 15.77 18.09 -6.74
CA VAL A 59 15.76 16.76 -7.35
C VAL A 59 14.54 15.94 -6.92
N ILE A 60 14.21 15.94 -5.63
CA ILE A 60 13.02 15.24 -5.13
C ILE A 60 11.75 15.86 -5.72
N GLU A 61 11.66 17.19 -5.77
CA GLU A 61 10.50 17.88 -6.35
C GLU A 61 10.35 17.59 -7.85
N LYS A 62 11.46 17.58 -8.59
CA LYS A 62 11.48 17.24 -10.01
C LYS A 62 11.06 15.78 -10.22
N PHE A 63 11.55 14.86 -9.40
CA PHE A 63 11.12 13.46 -9.43
C PHE A 63 9.61 13.37 -9.17
N LEU A 64 9.09 13.96 -8.10
CA LEU A 64 7.67 13.87 -7.75
C LEU A 64 6.73 14.56 -8.75
N SER A 65 7.26 15.47 -9.58
CA SER A 65 6.49 16.17 -10.62
C SER A 65 6.66 15.58 -12.02
N ASN A 66 7.38 14.46 -12.15
CA ASN A 66 7.65 13.83 -13.44
C ASN A 66 6.36 13.19 -14.01
N THR A 67 6.34 12.98 -15.33
CA THR A 67 5.23 12.34 -16.05
C THR A 67 5.63 11.05 -16.76
N GLU A 68 6.87 10.57 -16.54
CA GLU A 68 7.44 9.40 -17.19
C GLU A 68 7.19 8.13 -16.38
N ALA A 69 7.35 8.19 -15.06
CA ALA A 69 7.17 7.07 -14.14
C ALA A 69 6.18 7.40 -13.01
N PRO A 70 5.43 6.40 -12.50
CA PRO A 70 4.58 6.57 -11.32
C PRO A 70 5.38 6.97 -10.08
N VAL A 71 4.89 7.97 -9.33
CA VAL A 71 5.56 8.54 -8.14
C VAL A 71 4.86 8.20 -6.81
N CYS A 72 3.61 7.75 -6.87
CA CYS A 72 2.85 7.43 -5.67
C CYS A 72 3.41 6.18 -4.99
N GLY A 73 3.66 6.22 -3.69
CA GLY A 73 4.23 5.10 -2.94
C GLY A 73 5.72 4.85 -3.19
N SER A 74 6.42 5.74 -3.90
CA SER A 74 7.85 5.57 -4.18
C SER A 74 8.71 5.57 -2.92
N ILE A 75 9.75 4.72 -2.92
CA ILE A 75 10.82 4.76 -1.94
C ILE A 75 12.00 5.52 -2.56
N ILE A 76 12.33 6.67 -1.98
CA ILE A 76 13.43 7.53 -2.42
C ILE A 76 14.61 7.28 -1.50
N PHE A 77 15.72 6.77 -2.04
CA PHE A 77 16.94 6.50 -1.27
C PHE A 77 18.08 7.41 -1.73
N ILE A 78 18.69 8.13 -0.78
CA ILE A 78 19.67 9.18 -1.09
C ILE A 78 20.99 8.90 -0.36
N LEU A 79 22.09 8.93 -1.10
CA LEU A 79 23.44 8.96 -0.57
C LEU A 79 23.95 10.41 -0.60
N LEU A 80 23.95 11.08 0.55
CA LEU A 80 24.13 12.51 0.65
C LEU A 80 25.54 12.89 1.13
N LYS A 81 26.41 13.26 0.19
CA LYS A 81 27.78 13.73 0.50
C LYS A 81 27.86 15.23 0.81
N ARG A 82 26.93 16.03 0.31
CA ARG A 82 26.88 17.48 0.49
C ARG A 82 25.56 17.87 1.14
N TYR A 83 25.58 18.69 2.17
CA TYR A 83 24.35 19.09 2.85
C TYR A 83 23.58 20.11 2.03
N PRO A 84 22.24 20.16 2.11
CA PRO A 84 21.51 21.31 1.64
C PRO A 84 21.85 22.56 2.47
N ASN A 85 21.52 23.73 1.95
CA ASN A 85 21.58 24.99 2.69
C ASN A 85 20.22 25.41 3.26
N GLU A 86 19.14 24.83 2.73
CA GLU A 86 17.77 25.07 3.18
C GLU A 86 17.46 24.23 4.43
N ALA A 87 16.94 24.90 5.47
CA ALA A 87 16.54 24.26 6.72
C ALA A 87 15.03 24.00 6.78
N ASP A 88 14.22 24.87 6.17
CA ASP A 88 12.78 24.67 6.08
C ASP A 88 12.48 23.58 5.05
N ASN A 89 11.90 22.48 5.52
CA ASN A 89 11.52 21.35 4.69
C ASN A 89 10.01 21.12 4.65
N SER A 90 9.21 22.07 5.14
CA SER A 90 7.76 21.92 5.26
C SER A 90 7.09 21.64 3.92
N ARG A 91 7.38 22.47 2.90
CA ARG A 91 6.85 22.31 1.53
C ARG A 91 7.22 20.96 0.94
N LEU A 92 8.50 20.59 1.03
CA LEU A 92 9.02 19.33 0.48
C LEU A 92 8.37 18.12 1.16
N VAL A 93 8.28 18.13 2.49
CA VAL A 93 7.62 17.07 3.27
C VAL A 93 6.15 16.93 2.90
N SER A 94 5.43 18.05 2.74
CA SER A 94 4.03 18.02 2.31
C SER A 94 3.88 17.38 0.93
N LEU A 95 4.77 17.71 -0.02
CA LEU A 95 4.76 17.13 -1.36
C LEU A 95 5.10 15.63 -1.36
N ILE A 96 6.09 15.20 -0.58
CA ILE A 96 6.44 13.78 -0.45
C ILE A 96 5.24 13.00 0.13
N ARG A 97 4.60 13.54 1.18
CA ARG A 97 3.45 12.90 1.82
C ARG A 97 2.22 12.86 0.93
N SER A 98 1.98 13.86 0.08
CA SER A 98 0.85 13.85 -0.87
C SER A 98 0.99 12.74 -1.91
N HIS A 99 2.21 12.28 -2.17
CA HIS A 99 2.50 11.14 -3.03
C HIS A 99 2.71 9.84 -2.24
N HIS A 100 2.45 9.82 -0.93
CA HIS A 100 2.68 8.63 -0.08
C HIS A 100 4.10 8.05 -0.17
N SER A 101 5.08 8.87 -0.57
CA SER A 101 6.45 8.42 -0.78
C SER A 101 7.21 8.43 0.55
N VAL A 102 8.26 7.61 0.64
CA VAL A 102 9.12 7.50 1.82
C VAL A 102 10.55 7.89 1.44
N VAL A 103 11.17 8.78 2.20
CA VAL A 103 12.56 9.19 2.00
C VAL A 103 13.48 8.52 3.01
N HIS A 104 14.42 7.74 2.51
CA HIS A 104 15.57 7.23 3.23
C HIS A 104 16.82 8.00 2.79
N VAL A 105 17.69 8.33 3.74
CA VAL A 105 18.93 9.04 3.46
C VAL A 105 20.07 8.53 4.32
N ILE A 106 21.23 8.35 3.70
CA ILE A 106 22.52 8.19 4.38
C ILE A 106 23.29 9.49 4.17
N THR A 107 23.57 10.18 5.27
CA THR A 107 24.24 11.47 5.28
C THR A 107 25.69 11.29 5.68
N SER A 108 26.61 11.86 4.89
CA SER A 108 28.04 11.74 5.15
C SER A 108 28.42 12.50 6.43
N ALA A 109 29.20 11.85 7.28
CA ALA A 109 29.82 12.45 8.45
C ALA A 109 30.98 13.41 8.10
N THR A 110 31.45 13.39 6.85
CA THR A 110 32.57 14.19 6.33
C THR A 110 32.10 14.97 5.08
N PRO A 111 31.13 15.88 5.22
CA PRO A 111 30.47 16.49 4.07
C PRO A 111 31.44 17.25 3.16
N SER A 112 31.18 17.25 1.85
CA SER A 112 31.93 18.05 0.89
C SER A 112 31.53 19.55 0.88
N GLY A 113 30.46 19.91 1.60
CA GLY A 113 29.98 21.28 1.73
C GLY A 113 28.54 21.35 2.23
N GLY A 114 27.99 22.56 2.21
CA GLY A 114 26.64 22.87 2.70
C GLY A 114 26.57 23.08 4.21
N PHE A 115 25.44 23.63 4.69
CA PHE A 115 25.34 24.13 6.07
C PHE A 115 24.27 23.46 6.93
N GLN A 116 23.37 22.64 6.36
CA GLN A 116 22.23 22.06 7.09
C GLN A 116 22.30 20.52 7.18
N PRO A 117 23.16 19.95 8.05
CA PRO A 117 23.29 18.49 8.21
C PRO A 117 21.96 17.80 8.55
N LYS A 118 21.13 18.45 9.37
CA LYS A 118 19.89 17.86 9.91
C LYS A 118 18.69 17.96 8.98
N ALA A 119 18.79 18.69 7.88
CA ALA A 119 17.64 18.96 7.00
C ALA A 119 17.05 17.66 6.42
N MET A 120 17.91 16.79 5.86
CA MET A 120 17.46 15.52 5.26
C MET A 120 17.10 14.46 6.30
N TYR A 121 17.73 14.47 7.48
CA TYR A 121 17.25 13.68 8.63
C TYR A 121 15.81 14.05 8.99
N SER A 122 15.50 15.36 9.02
CA SER A 122 14.17 15.85 9.33
C SER A 122 13.15 15.50 8.23
N VAL A 123 13.54 15.57 6.95
CA VAL A 123 12.69 15.09 5.83
C VAL A 123 12.35 13.62 6.05
N ALA A 124 13.37 12.75 6.18
CA ALA A 124 13.17 11.32 6.39
C ALA A 124 12.28 11.03 7.60
N SER A 125 12.48 11.73 8.72
CA SER A 125 11.66 11.60 9.92
C SER A 125 10.18 11.87 9.66
N LYS A 126 9.87 12.96 8.95
CA LYS A 126 8.51 13.44 8.71
C LYS A 126 7.78 12.70 7.59
N THR A 127 8.51 11.88 6.82
CA THR A 127 8.00 11.04 5.72
C THR A 127 8.17 9.55 6.03
N ASN A 128 8.21 9.19 7.33
CA ASN A 128 8.30 7.80 7.83
C ASN A 128 9.52 6.99 7.41
N GLY A 129 10.55 7.62 6.83
CA GLY A 129 11.79 6.95 6.46
C GLY A 129 12.87 7.02 7.54
N MET A 130 14.12 6.81 7.13
CA MET A 130 15.30 6.72 8.00
C MET A 130 16.38 7.68 7.50
N GLY A 131 16.95 8.47 8.42
CA GLY A 131 18.06 9.37 8.16
C GLY A 131 19.28 8.97 8.97
N ALA A 132 20.20 8.24 8.35
CA ALA A 132 21.46 7.84 8.99
C ALA A 132 22.55 8.89 8.80
N PHE A 133 23.46 9.01 9.77
CA PHE A 133 24.75 9.66 9.56
C PHE A 133 25.83 8.60 9.62
N GLU A 134 26.66 8.53 8.59
CA GLU A 134 27.64 7.46 8.41
C GLU A 134 28.95 8.03 7.88
N ILE A 135 30.07 7.39 8.18
CA ILE A 135 31.34 7.71 7.52
C ILE A 135 31.31 7.15 6.10
N ASP A 136 32.01 7.78 5.16
CA ASP A 136 31.89 7.41 3.73
C ASP A 136 32.22 5.94 3.46
N ASP A 137 33.25 5.41 4.14
CA ASP A 137 33.72 4.03 3.96
C ASP A 137 32.66 2.98 4.35
N THR A 138 31.63 3.35 5.12
CA THR A 138 30.55 2.45 5.53
C THR A 138 29.30 2.54 4.67
N PHE A 139 29.20 3.50 3.74
CA PHE A 139 27.99 3.72 2.92
C PHE A 139 27.54 2.45 2.21
N TYR A 140 28.47 1.69 1.62
CA TYR A 140 28.18 0.42 0.96
C TYR A 140 27.50 -0.57 1.90
N PHE A 141 28.11 -0.82 3.07
CA PHE A 141 27.59 -1.79 4.04
C PHE A 141 26.25 -1.35 4.64
N VAL A 142 26.09 -0.06 4.90
CA VAL A 142 24.85 0.47 5.48
C VAL A 142 23.72 0.46 4.44
N THR A 143 24.01 0.73 3.17
CA THR A 143 23.02 0.64 2.08
C THR A 143 22.40 -0.76 2.00
N LEU A 144 23.20 -1.82 2.15
CA LEU A 144 22.71 -3.21 2.17
C LEU A 144 21.79 -3.54 3.36
N ARG A 145 21.85 -2.71 4.42
CA ARG A 145 21.06 -2.87 5.65
C ARG A 145 19.84 -1.97 5.68
N PHE A 146 19.70 -1.04 4.74
CA PHE A 146 18.48 -0.25 4.64
C PHE A 146 17.33 -1.10 4.08
N PRO A 147 16.08 -0.77 4.45
CA PRO A 147 14.86 -1.50 4.06
C PRO A 147 14.48 -1.27 2.58
N LEU A 148 15.37 -1.62 1.64
CA LEU A 148 15.22 -1.32 0.21
C LEU A 148 14.89 -2.55 -0.65
N TYR A 149 14.90 -3.76 -0.11
CA TYR A 149 14.71 -4.99 -0.92
C TYR A 149 13.80 -6.01 -0.23
N GLN A 150 14.17 -6.48 0.96
CA GLN A 150 13.42 -7.54 1.65
C GLN A 150 12.25 -6.98 2.46
N TYR A 151 12.55 -6.12 3.43
CA TYR A 151 11.58 -5.52 4.34
C TYR A 151 11.20 -4.11 3.87
N LEU A 152 10.26 -4.03 2.93
CA LEU A 152 9.98 -2.79 2.20
C LEU A 152 8.89 -1.93 2.82
N TYR A 153 8.00 -2.53 3.61
CA TYR A 153 6.77 -1.88 4.03
C TYR A 153 6.93 -1.34 5.46
N PRO A 154 7.04 -0.01 5.66
CA PRO A 154 7.05 0.55 7.02
C PRO A 154 5.70 0.33 7.67
N VAL A 155 5.66 -0.51 8.71
CA VAL A 155 4.45 -0.86 9.49
C VAL A 155 4.42 -0.20 10.86
N TYR A 156 5.53 0.42 11.27
CA TYR A 156 5.64 1.20 12.50
C TYR A 156 6.62 2.34 12.29
N ALA A 157 6.26 3.54 12.75
CA ALA A 157 7.17 4.68 12.72
C ALA A 157 6.98 5.61 13.91
N THR A 158 8.06 5.85 14.64
CA THR A 158 8.08 6.86 15.70
C THR A 158 9.39 7.64 15.71
N THR A 159 9.30 8.93 15.97
CA THR A 159 10.47 9.81 16.13
C THR A 159 10.35 10.49 17.48
N ILE A 160 11.38 10.38 18.31
CA ILE A 160 11.33 10.83 19.70
C ILE A 160 12.53 11.70 20.04
N GLN A 161 12.34 12.55 21.05
CA GLN A 161 13.40 13.28 21.73
C GLN A 161 13.70 12.64 23.09
N VAL A 162 14.98 12.48 23.40
CA VAL A 162 15.49 11.97 24.69
C VAL A 162 16.69 12.80 25.14
N SER A 163 17.02 12.75 26.43
CA SER A 163 18.19 13.43 27.02
C SER A 163 18.61 12.70 28.29
N GLY A 164 19.92 12.57 28.52
CA GLY A 164 20.48 11.86 29.67
C GLY A 164 20.18 10.36 29.62
N ASN A 165 19.68 9.82 30.73
CA ASN A 165 19.23 8.44 30.80
C ASN A 165 17.75 8.36 31.21
N GLY A 166 17.09 7.28 30.85
CA GLY A 166 15.70 7.06 31.25
C GLY A 166 14.98 6.00 30.43
N THR A 167 13.67 6.00 30.58
CA THR A 167 12.76 5.08 29.91
C THR A 167 11.60 5.86 29.29
N LYS A 168 11.18 5.49 28.08
CA LYS A 168 10.08 6.12 27.36
C LYS A 168 9.13 5.07 26.83
N SER A 169 7.84 5.23 27.14
CA SER A 169 6.78 4.46 26.47
C SER A 169 6.64 4.99 25.05
N LEU A 170 6.59 4.09 24.08
CA LEU A 170 6.34 4.40 22.68
C LEU A 170 4.90 4.01 22.31
N PRO A 171 4.38 4.44 21.15
CA PRO A 171 3.14 3.86 20.61
C PRO A 171 3.25 2.34 20.54
N ASP A 172 2.13 1.66 20.81
CA ASP A 172 2.05 0.21 20.70
C ASP A 172 2.34 -0.23 19.25
N PHE A 173 2.88 -1.43 19.10
CA PHE A 173 3.07 -2.05 17.79
C PHE A 173 2.04 -3.16 17.60
N CYS A 174 1.22 -3.03 16.57
CA CYS A 174 0.17 -3.98 16.21
C CYS A 174 0.52 -4.63 14.86
N PRO A 175 1.49 -5.58 14.82
CA PRO A 175 1.84 -6.30 13.61
C PRO A 175 0.61 -7.00 13.06
N SER A 176 0.40 -6.88 11.76
CA SER A 176 -0.79 -7.44 11.13
C SER A 176 -0.63 -8.89 10.65
N VAL A 177 0.59 -9.45 10.77
CA VAL A 177 0.94 -10.84 10.47
C VAL A 177 2.03 -11.34 11.43
N SER A 178 1.99 -12.63 11.78
CA SER A 178 3.10 -13.28 12.47
C SER A 178 4.25 -13.52 11.49
N HIS A 179 5.32 -12.74 11.57
CA HIS A 179 6.48 -12.88 10.68
C HIS A 179 7.72 -12.15 11.22
N TYR A 180 8.87 -12.38 10.58
CA TYR A 180 10.04 -11.53 10.72
C TYR A 180 9.76 -10.11 10.24
N HIS A 181 10.15 -9.14 11.06
CA HIS A 181 10.16 -7.73 10.77
C HIS A 181 11.55 -7.17 11.01
N ASN A 182 11.97 -6.19 10.20
CA ASN A 182 13.23 -5.47 10.42
C ASN A 182 12.99 -4.25 11.30
N ILE A 183 13.62 -4.19 12.46
CA ILE A 183 13.64 -3.01 13.32
C ILE A 183 14.86 -2.18 12.93
N ALA A 184 14.65 -0.91 12.59
CA ALA A 184 15.71 0.04 12.29
C ALA A 184 15.67 1.23 13.25
N ILE A 185 16.82 1.60 13.80
CA ILE A 185 16.98 2.64 14.82
C ILE A 185 18.13 3.58 14.44
N THR A 186 17.92 4.89 14.57
CA THR A 186 19.01 5.87 14.67
C THR A 186 19.21 6.26 16.12
N CYS A 187 20.45 6.21 16.61
CA CYS A 187 20.76 6.59 17.99
C CYS A 187 20.86 8.11 18.21
N GLN A 188 21.04 8.90 17.15
CA GLN A 188 21.05 10.37 17.20
C GLN A 188 20.94 10.95 15.78
N ASP A 189 20.73 12.28 15.68
CA ASP A 189 20.54 13.03 14.43
C ASP A 189 21.76 13.86 14.02
N HIS A 190 22.93 13.50 14.53
CA HIS A 190 24.19 14.17 14.23
C HIS A 190 25.38 13.24 14.43
N VAL A 191 26.54 13.67 13.95
CA VAL A 191 27.86 13.13 14.29
C VAL A 191 28.73 14.26 14.87
N PRO A 192 29.76 13.95 15.68
CA PRO A 192 30.18 12.62 16.13
C PRO A 192 29.20 12.00 17.14
N ILE A 193 29.31 10.67 17.31
CA ILE A 193 28.61 9.89 18.34
C ILE A 193 29.44 9.93 19.61
N ASP A 194 29.28 11.01 20.37
CA ASP A 194 30.13 11.35 21.52
C ASP A 194 29.48 11.00 22.86
N SER A 195 28.16 11.18 22.98
CA SER A 195 27.42 11.01 24.22
C SER A 195 26.68 9.67 24.32
N PHE A 196 26.37 9.02 23.20
CA PHE A 196 25.64 7.75 23.17
C PHE A 196 26.37 6.63 23.93
N GLN A 197 25.68 5.97 24.86
CA GLN A 197 26.21 4.81 25.59
C GLN A 197 25.50 3.52 25.20
N ASN A 198 24.16 3.48 25.34
CA ASN A 198 23.35 2.35 24.91
C ASN A 198 21.86 2.71 24.80
N LEU A 199 21.15 1.87 24.05
CA LEU A 199 19.69 1.84 23.91
C LEU A 199 19.21 0.41 24.06
N ASN A 200 18.01 0.22 24.59
CA ASN A 200 17.34 -1.07 24.63
C ASN A 200 15.85 -0.87 24.33
N LEU A 201 15.43 -1.27 23.13
CA LEU A 201 14.03 -1.29 22.73
C LEU A 201 13.42 -2.62 23.16
N ARG A 202 12.39 -2.59 24.00
CA ARG A 202 11.70 -3.77 24.53
C ARG A 202 10.27 -3.81 24.02
N TRP A 203 9.80 -5.01 23.73
CA TRP A 203 8.41 -5.27 23.39
C TRP A 203 7.85 -6.41 24.23
N SER A 204 6.58 -6.30 24.58
CA SER A 204 5.89 -7.34 25.34
C SER A 204 4.41 -7.37 25.05
N SER A 205 3.88 -8.57 24.90
CA SER A 205 2.48 -8.94 24.96
C SER A 205 2.32 -10.05 26.01
N PRO A 206 1.09 -10.50 26.34
CA PRO A 206 0.90 -11.65 27.23
C PRO A 206 1.53 -12.96 26.71
N GLU A 207 1.72 -13.08 25.40
CA GLU A 207 2.13 -14.34 24.72
C GLU A 207 3.58 -14.31 24.22
N ASP A 208 4.15 -13.13 24.00
CA ASP A 208 5.48 -12.97 23.43
C ASP A 208 6.19 -11.72 23.97
N SER A 209 7.52 -11.75 24.04
CA SER A 209 8.32 -10.61 24.43
C SER A 209 9.73 -10.70 23.88
N GLY A 210 10.34 -9.55 23.64
CA GLY A 210 11.71 -9.49 23.16
C GLY A 210 12.34 -8.13 23.40
N ASN A 211 13.59 -8.00 22.98
CA ASN A 211 14.30 -6.74 23.03
C ASN A 211 15.38 -6.63 21.96
N PHE A 212 15.74 -5.39 21.63
CA PHE A 212 16.85 -5.03 20.77
C PHE A 212 17.75 -4.03 21.50
N SER A 213 18.90 -4.52 21.95
CA SER A 213 19.92 -3.72 22.62
C SER A 213 21.00 -3.25 21.65
N ILE A 214 21.39 -1.98 21.75
CA ILE A 214 22.45 -1.36 20.96
C ILE A 214 23.42 -0.69 21.94
N TYR A 215 24.70 -1.01 21.83
CA TYR A 215 25.77 -0.41 22.62
C TYR A 215 26.64 0.52 21.77
N SER A 216 27.33 1.47 22.40
CA SER A 216 28.29 2.34 21.72
C SER A 216 29.43 1.57 21.05
N SER A 217 29.79 0.39 21.56
CA SER A 217 30.72 -0.53 20.90
C SER A 217 30.21 -1.00 19.53
N ASP A 218 28.89 -1.17 19.38
CA ASP A 218 28.27 -1.66 18.15
C ASP A 218 28.25 -0.58 17.07
N THR A 219 28.42 0.68 17.45
CA THR A 219 28.68 1.80 16.53
C THR A 219 30.13 1.84 16.03
N LEU A 220 30.84 0.69 16.03
CA LEU A 220 32.11 0.49 15.34
C LEU A 220 32.03 1.17 13.97
N TYR A 221 32.92 2.15 13.75
CA TYR A 221 33.00 3.09 12.61
C TYR A 221 32.17 4.40 12.67
N GLY A 222 31.53 4.73 13.80
CA GLY A 222 31.02 6.09 14.10
C GLY A 222 29.68 6.48 13.47
N GLY A 223 28.91 5.51 12.97
CA GLY A 223 27.62 5.71 12.31
C GLY A 223 26.39 5.53 13.21
N THR A 224 25.32 6.27 12.93
CA THR A 224 24.14 6.37 13.82
C THR A 224 23.09 5.29 13.59
N TYR A 225 23.15 4.54 12.49
CA TYR A 225 22.11 3.58 12.10
C TYR A 225 22.41 2.16 12.58
N LYS A 226 21.38 1.49 13.07
CA LYS A 226 21.40 0.06 13.43
C LYS A 226 20.09 -0.59 13.03
N ASN A 227 20.16 -1.84 12.63
CA ASN A 227 18.98 -2.63 12.37
C ASN A 227 19.23 -4.10 12.69
N ASP A 228 18.15 -4.83 12.94
CA ASP A 228 18.15 -6.28 13.05
C ASP A 228 16.73 -6.83 12.77
N ALA A 229 16.63 -8.12 12.49
CA ALA A 229 15.37 -8.79 12.19
C ALA A 229 14.87 -9.60 13.39
N PHE A 230 13.61 -9.40 13.75
CA PHE A 230 12.96 -10.09 14.86
C PHE A 230 11.62 -10.66 14.41
N GLU A 231 11.29 -11.84 14.92
CA GLU A 231 9.98 -12.44 14.73
C GLU A 231 8.97 -11.79 15.68
N PHE A 232 7.82 -11.39 15.14
CA PHE A 232 6.68 -10.93 15.91
C PHE A 232 5.49 -11.83 15.62
N GLN A 233 4.66 -12.06 16.64
CA GLN A 233 3.35 -12.69 16.50
C GLN A 233 2.29 -11.65 16.14
N ASN A 234 1.16 -12.07 15.57
CA ASN A 234 0.00 -11.21 15.29
C ASN A 234 -0.78 -10.87 16.58
N VAL A 235 -0.14 -10.11 17.47
CA VAL A 235 -0.68 -9.63 18.75
C VAL A 235 -0.20 -8.21 19.03
N ASP A 236 -0.90 -7.49 19.91
CA ASP A 236 -0.52 -6.13 20.28
C ASP A 236 0.66 -6.09 21.26
N TYR A 237 1.71 -5.37 20.91
CA TYR A 237 2.90 -5.21 21.73
C TYR A 237 2.97 -3.83 22.37
N LYS A 238 3.20 -3.82 23.68
CA LYS A 238 3.66 -2.63 24.39
C LYS A 238 5.13 -2.39 24.06
N MET A 239 5.46 -1.18 23.63
CA MET A 239 6.81 -0.79 23.20
C MET A 239 7.44 0.17 24.22
N ILE A 240 8.62 -0.17 24.73
CA ILE A 240 9.35 0.64 25.72
C ILE A 240 10.79 0.82 25.27
N LEU A 241 11.29 2.04 25.29
CA LEU A 241 12.69 2.35 25.04
C LEU A 241 13.39 2.74 26.33
N GLU A 242 14.44 2.02 26.69
CA GLU A 242 15.43 2.44 27.67
C GLU A 242 16.63 3.07 26.94
N TYR A 243 17.14 4.19 27.43
CA TYR A 243 18.22 4.93 26.78
C TYR A 243 19.22 5.48 27.80
N ASN A 244 20.48 5.57 27.38
CA ASN A 244 21.55 6.13 28.18
C ASN A 244 22.54 6.94 27.33
N TYR A 245 22.64 8.23 27.63
CA TYR A 245 23.64 9.15 27.12
C TYR A 245 24.44 9.73 28.29
N SER A 246 25.74 9.94 28.08
CA SER A 246 26.63 10.56 29.08
C SER A 246 26.37 12.06 29.25
N GLY A 247 25.74 12.71 28.27
CA GLY A 247 25.40 14.14 28.25
C GLY A 247 23.91 14.42 28.49
N GLN A 248 23.57 15.71 28.59
CA GLN A 248 22.19 16.19 28.76
C GLN A 248 21.62 16.86 27.49
N ASP A 249 22.36 16.85 26.39
CA ASP A 249 21.87 17.37 25.12
C ASP A 249 20.69 16.53 24.60
N VAL A 250 19.75 17.19 23.93
CA VAL A 250 18.58 16.52 23.37
C VAL A 250 18.99 15.77 22.10
N GLN A 251 18.66 14.49 22.07
CA GLN A 251 18.91 13.58 20.96
C GLN A 251 17.60 13.22 20.27
N ASN A 252 17.57 13.32 18.94
CA ASN A 252 16.44 12.83 18.13
C ASN A 252 16.74 11.42 17.63
N LEU A 253 15.80 10.50 17.85
CA LEU A 253 15.91 9.10 17.44
C LEU A 253 14.75 8.75 16.52
N GLN A 254 15.03 8.01 15.44
CA GLN A 254 14.01 7.36 14.63
C GLN A 254 13.98 5.88 14.96
N ILE A 255 12.78 5.34 15.15
CA ILE A 255 12.54 3.90 15.26
C ILE A 255 11.51 3.53 14.19
N ARG A 256 11.83 2.56 13.37
CA ARG A 256 10.97 2.06 12.29
C ARG A 256 10.93 0.54 12.34
N ILE A 257 9.78 -0.05 12.03
CA ILE A 257 9.63 -1.50 11.85
C ILE A 257 9.11 -1.73 10.43
N TYR A 258 9.78 -2.60 9.70
CA TYR A 258 9.45 -2.93 8.31
C TYR A 258 9.02 -4.38 8.18
N SER A 259 7.98 -4.62 7.39
CA SER A 259 7.52 -5.95 7.02
C SER A 259 7.97 -6.32 5.61
N GLU A 260 8.19 -7.62 5.40
CA GLU A 260 8.33 -8.19 4.06
C GLU A 260 6.96 -8.36 3.38
N ILE A 261 5.90 -8.46 4.19
CA ILE A 261 4.53 -8.73 3.78
C ILE A 261 3.76 -7.41 3.61
N ASN A 262 3.11 -7.24 2.47
CA ASN A 262 2.18 -6.13 2.25
C ASN A 262 0.95 -6.33 3.16
N ALA A 263 0.43 -5.24 3.73
CA ALA A 263 -0.80 -5.20 4.50
C ALA A 263 -2.01 -5.87 3.79
N ASN A 264 -2.03 -6.00 2.46
CA ASN A 264 -3.10 -6.73 1.77
C ASN A 264 -3.26 -8.19 2.24
N LEU A 265 -2.19 -8.87 2.66
CA LEU A 265 -2.25 -10.23 3.22
C LEU A 265 -2.95 -10.28 4.60
N THR A 266 -3.15 -9.14 5.25
CA THR A 266 -3.77 -9.04 6.57
C THR A 266 -5.29 -9.05 6.48
N ILE A 267 -5.85 -8.69 5.32
CA ILE A 267 -7.30 -8.75 5.06
C ILE A 267 -7.79 -10.18 5.21
N ALA A 268 -7.06 -11.14 4.61
CA ALA A 268 -7.38 -12.55 4.70
C ALA A 268 -7.31 -13.05 6.16
N ASN A 269 -6.31 -12.60 6.94
CA ASN A 269 -6.09 -13.08 8.31
C ASN A 269 -7.02 -12.45 9.37
N ASN A 270 -7.77 -11.41 9.03
CA ASN A 270 -8.69 -10.71 9.94
C ASN A 270 -10.15 -10.89 9.49
N LEU A 271 -10.56 -12.14 9.26
CA LEU A 271 -11.95 -12.45 8.93
C LEU A 271 -12.88 -12.06 10.09
N PRO A 272 -14.08 -11.54 9.79
CA PRO A 272 -14.99 -11.06 10.82
C PRO A 272 -15.67 -12.22 11.57
N ASP A 273 -15.07 -12.64 12.69
CA ASP A 273 -15.58 -13.76 13.52
C ASP A 273 -16.48 -13.33 14.69
N GLN A 274 -16.59 -12.03 14.97
CA GLN A 274 -17.31 -11.50 16.12
C GLN A 274 -18.71 -10.96 15.78
N GLY A 275 -19.66 -11.14 16.69
CA GLY A 275 -21.03 -10.62 16.58
C GLY A 275 -21.57 -10.08 17.91
N PHE A 276 -22.51 -9.14 17.84
CA PHE A 276 -23.29 -8.71 19.01
C PHE A 276 -24.27 -9.81 19.43
N GLN A 277 -24.56 -9.91 20.73
CA GLN A 277 -25.60 -10.84 21.22
C GLN A 277 -26.99 -10.56 20.67
N ASN A 278 -27.27 -9.32 20.25
CA ASN A 278 -28.55 -8.93 19.67
C ASN A 278 -28.46 -8.88 18.14
N SER A 279 -29.19 -9.77 17.46
CA SER A 279 -29.23 -9.86 15.99
C SER A 279 -29.99 -8.69 15.33
N ASN A 280 -30.81 -7.93 16.07
CA ASN A 280 -31.55 -6.79 15.54
C ASN A 280 -30.67 -5.54 15.36
N ILE A 281 -29.47 -5.51 15.94
CA ILE A 281 -28.52 -4.42 15.76
C ILE A 281 -27.86 -4.59 14.39
N GLY A 282 -27.95 -3.59 13.53
CA GLY A 282 -27.26 -3.57 12.24
C GLY A 282 -25.78 -3.18 12.37
N SER A 283 -25.03 -3.35 11.30
CA SER A 283 -23.65 -2.85 11.19
C SER A 283 -23.61 -1.32 11.14
N ASN A 284 -22.57 -0.74 11.73
CA ASN A 284 -22.25 0.70 11.65
C ASN A 284 -21.35 1.02 10.44
N VAL A 285 -21.40 0.20 9.39
CA VAL A 285 -20.55 0.33 8.19
C VAL A 285 -20.64 1.72 7.53
N PHE A 286 -21.80 2.36 7.53
CA PHE A 286 -21.94 3.72 6.97
C PHE A 286 -21.19 4.76 7.79
N ASP A 287 -21.28 4.71 9.11
CA ASP A 287 -20.52 5.60 10.01
C ASP A 287 -19.01 5.39 9.84
N ALA A 288 -18.57 4.15 9.64
CA ALA A 288 -17.16 3.83 9.41
C ALA A 288 -16.65 4.44 8.09
N ILE A 289 -17.43 4.34 7.01
CA ILE A 289 -17.10 4.96 5.71
C ILE A 289 -17.09 6.50 5.83
N GLU A 290 -18.04 7.09 6.54
CA GLU A 290 -18.07 8.55 6.77
C GLU A 290 -16.86 9.04 7.57
N LYS A 291 -16.50 8.30 8.61
CA LYS A 291 -15.31 8.58 9.40
C LYS A 291 -14.04 8.45 8.56
N PHE A 292 -13.98 7.45 7.67
CA PHE A 292 -12.88 7.31 6.71
C PHE A 292 -12.73 8.55 5.84
N PHE A 293 -13.80 9.03 5.20
CA PHE A 293 -13.73 10.24 4.36
C PHE A 293 -13.55 11.54 5.14
N SER A 294 -13.78 11.53 6.45
CA SER A 294 -13.48 12.66 7.34
C SER A 294 -12.03 12.68 7.83
N ASN A 295 -11.20 11.72 7.38
CA ASN A 295 -9.80 11.62 7.78
C ASN A 295 -8.98 12.80 7.24
N THR A 296 -8.20 13.44 8.12
CA THR A 296 -7.31 14.57 7.78
C THR A 296 -5.82 14.20 7.86
N GLU A 297 -5.52 12.98 8.32
CA GLU A 297 -4.17 12.45 8.47
C GLU A 297 -3.62 11.84 7.16
N ALA A 298 -4.52 11.39 6.28
CA ALA A 298 -4.21 10.83 4.96
C ALA A 298 -5.23 11.29 3.90
N PRO A 299 -4.82 11.46 2.63
CA PRO A 299 -5.76 11.72 1.54
C PRO A 299 -6.66 10.49 1.30
N VAL A 300 -7.93 10.77 1.00
CA VAL A 300 -9.00 9.76 0.85
C VAL A 300 -9.57 9.72 -0.58
N CYS A 301 -9.10 10.61 -1.45
CA CYS A 301 -9.51 10.65 -2.85
C CYS A 301 -8.82 9.51 -3.62
N GLY A 302 -9.53 8.83 -4.52
CA GLY A 302 -8.96 7.70 -5.27
C GLY A 302 -8.87 6.40 -4.47
N SER A 303 -9.40 6.35 -3.24
CA SER A 303 -9.27 5.18 -2.37
C SER A 303 -10.08 3.99 -2.88
N ILE A 304 -9.47 2.80 -2.80
CA ILE A 304 -10.14 1.50 -2.90
C ILE A 304 -10.41 1.02 -1.48
N ILE A 305 -11.68 0.92 -1.11
CA ILE A 305 -12.12 0.52 0.23
C ILE A 305 -12.65 -0.90 0.15
N VAL A 306 -12.13 -1.79 0.98
CA VAL A 306 -12.56 -3.19 1.08
C VAL A 306 -13.26 -3.40 2.41
N ILE A 307 -14.46 -3.97 2.38
CA ILE A 307 -15.28 -4.22 3.57
C ILE A 307 -15.61 -5.72 3.64
N LEU A 308 -15.15 -6.40 4.69
CA LEU A 308 -15.61 -7.74 5.04
C LEU A 308 -16.78 -7.63 6.02
N LEU A 309 -17.96 -8.08 5.62
CA LEU A 309 -19.22 -7.76 6.29
C LEU A 309 -19.92 -9.02 6.82
N LYS A 310 -19.73 -9.31 8.11
CA LYS A 310 -20.47 -10.38 8.82
C LYS A 310 -21.87 -9.99 9.28
N ARG A 311 -22.17 -8.69 9.34
CA ARG A 311 -23.44 -8.16 9.86
C ARG A 311 -24.00 -7.14 8.89
N TYR A 312 -25.26 -7.26 8.52
CA TYR A 312 -25.86 -6.34 7.56
C TYR A 312 -26.14 -4.99 8.22
N PRO A 313 -26.11 -3.88 7.47
CA PRO A 313 -26.72 -2.65 7.93
C PRO A 313 -28.24 -2.85 8.11
N ASN A 314 -28.86 -2.00 8.94
CA ASN A 314 -30.32 -1.87 8.99
C ASN A 314 -30.83 -0.78 8.04
N GLU A 315 -29.94 0.11 7.62
CA GLU A 315 -30.23 1.19 6.69
C GLU A 315 -30.27 0.67 5.25
N SER A 316 -31.37 0.96 4.54
CA SER A 316 -31.53 0.65 3.13
C SER A 316 -31.20 1.83 2.21
N ASP A 317 -31.35 3.06 2.72
CA ASP A 317 -31.02 4.27 1.96
C ASP A 317 -29.50 4.44 1.88
N ASN A 318 -28.95 4.31 0.68
CA ASN A 318 -27.52 4.45 0.41
C ASN A 318 -27.17 5.72 -0.36
N CYS A 319 -28.12 6.63 -0.59
CA CYS A 319 -27.90 7.78 -1.47
C CYS A 319 -26.79 8.70 -0.94
N ARG A 320 -26.80 8.97 0.37
CA ARG A 320 -25.80 9.80 1.03
C ARG A 320 -24.40 9.20 0.95
N ILE A 321 -24.28 7.91 1.28
CA ILE A 321 -22.97 7.26 1.31
C ILE A 321 -22.39 7.08 -0.09
N VAL A 322 -23.22 6.71 -1.07
CA VAL A 322 -22.82 6.62 -2.47
C VAL A 322 -22.36 7.98 -2.97
N SER A 323 -23.09 9.06 -2.69
CA SER A 323 -22.69 10.41 -3.10
C SER A 323 -21.35 10.82 -2.49
N LEU A 324 -21.12 10.50 -1.22
CA LEU A 324 -19.87 10.78 -0.53
C LEU A 324 -18.68 10.01 -1.13
N ILE A 325 -18.87 8.71 -1.40
CA ILE A 325 -17.83 7.87 -2.04
C ILE A 325 -17.51 8.42 -3.43
N ARG A 326 -18.55 8.75 -4.21
CA ARG A 326 -18.40 9.26 -5.57
C ARG A 326 -17.72 10.63 -5.62
N SER A 327 -18.02 11.53 -4.68
CA SER A 327 -17.39 12.86 -4.63
C SER A 327 -15.88 12.81 -4.37
N HIS A 328 -15.38 11.69 -3.86
CA HIS A 328 -13.97 11.44 -3.61
C HIS A 328 -13.33 10.53 -4.66
N HIS A 329 -14.01 10.21 -5.77
CA HIS A 329 -13.53 9.26 -6.77
C HIS A 329 -13.02 7.97 -6.11
N ALA A 330 -13.80 7.41 -5.19
CA ALA A 330 -13.44 6.20 -4.46
C ALA A 330 -14.29 5.01 -4.95
N ILE A 331 -13.77 3.81 -4.69
CA ILE A 331 -14.41 2.53 -5.02
C ILE A 331 -14.62 1.75 -3.72
N VAL A 332 -15.79 1.16 -3.55
CA VAL A 332 -16.08 0.24 -2.43
C VAL A 332 -16.27 -1.17 -2.96
N HIS A 333 -15.37 -2.07 -2.57
CA HIS A 333 -15.60 -3.50 -2.65
C HIS A 333 -16.13 -4.01 -1.30
N VAL A 334 -17.07 -4.95 -1.35
CA VAL A 334 -17.61 -5.60 -0.16
C VAL A 334 -17.70 -7.10 -0.39
N MET A 335 -17.32 -7.87 0.63
CA MET A 335 -17.60 -9.29 0.74
C MET A 335 -18.53 -9.50 1.93
N THR A 336 -19.72 -10.02 1.66
CA THR A 336 -20.82 -10.09 2.61
C THR A 336 -21.08 -11.53 3.00
N SER A 337 -21.25 -11.80 4.30
CA SER A 337 -21.50 -13.15 4.78
C SER A 337 -22.89 -13.62 4.37
N ALA A 338 -22.98 -14.83 3.84
CA ALA A 338 -24.23 -15.54 3.56
C ALA A 338 -24.94 -15.99 4.86
N THR A 339 -24.23 -16.00 5.98
CA THR A 339 -24.68 -16.42 7.32
C THR A 339 -24.53 -15.26 8.32
N PRO A 340 -25.24 -14.14 8.11
CA PRO A 340 -24.99 -12.91 8.87
C PRO A 340 -25.22 -13.10 10.37
N SER A 341 -24.41 -12.42 11.20
CA SER A 341 -24.62 -12.39 12.66
C SER A 341 -25.79 -11.49 13.08
N GLY A 342 -26.38 -10.73 12.16
CA GLY A 342 -27.53 -9.86 12.37
C GLY A 342 -27.69 -8.80 11.29
N GLY A 343 -28.59 -7.85 11.55
CA GLY A 343 -28.97 -6.80 10.61
C GLY A 343 -30.06 -7.24 9.63
N SER A 344 -30.71 -6.27 8.97
CA SER A 344 -31.91 -6.53 8.17
C SER A 344 -31.79 -6.26 6.67
N GLN A 345 -30.69 -5.65 6.19
CA GLN A 345 -30.57 -5.22 4.79
C GLN A 345 -29.39 -5.91 4.06
N PRO A 346 -29.56 -7.17 3.61
CA PRO A 346 -28.50 -7.94 2.92
C PRO A 346 -27.99 -7.29 1.63
N LYS A 347 -28.86 -6.56 0.92
CA LYS A 347 -28.58 -6.02 -0.42
C LYS A 347 -27.94 -4.62 -0.42
N THR A 348 -27.94 -3.94 0.74
CA THR A 348 -27.53 -2.52 0.80
C THR A 348 -26.09 -2.36 0.35
N MET A 349 -25.15 -3.13 0.92
CA MET A 349 -23.73 -2.96 0.59
C MET A 349 -23.37 -3.47 -0.80
N TYR A 350 -24.07 -4.50 -1.31
CA TYR A 350 -23.99 -4.90 -2.72
C TYR A 350 -24.34 -3.72 -3.65
N THR A 351 -25.41 -2.99 -3.30
CA THR A 351 -25.87 -1.81 -4.06
C THR A 351 -24.86 -0.67 -3.97
N VAL A 352 -24.29 -0.41 -2.79
CA VAL A 352 -23.21 0.58 -2.63
C VAL A 352 -22.04 0.25 -3.56
N ALA A 353 -21.54 -0.99 -3.51
CA ALA A 353 -20.45 -1.43 -4.37
C ALA A 353 -20.78 -1.28 -5.87
N SER A 354 -21.98 -1.69 -6.29
CA SER A 354 -22.47 -1.49 -7.67
C SER A 354 -22.39 -0.03 -8.11
N LYS A 355 -22.94 0.87 -7.30
CA LYS A 355 -23.03 2.30 -7.62
C LYS A 355 -21.68 3.01 -7.56
N THR A 356 -20.65 2.41 -6.97
CA THR A 356 -19.31 3.00 -6.84
C THR A 356 -18.26 2.24 -7.65
N ASN A 357 -18.69 1.52 -8.71
CA ASN A 357 -17.83 0.73 -9.60
C ASN A 357 -17.03 -0.39 -8.93
N GLY A 358 -17.35 -0.70 -7.67
CA GLY A 358 -16.74 -1.79 -6.94
C GLY A 358 -17.46 -3.11 -7.14
N MET A 359 -17.13 -4.09 -6.29
CA MET A 359 -17.61 -5.47 -6.38
C MET A 359 -18.24 -5.87 -5.06
N GLY A 360 -19.44 -6.48 -5.10
CA GLY A 360 -20.19 -6.93 -3.94
C GLY A 360 -20.36 -8.45 -3.95
N ALA A 361 -19.42 -9.18 -3.36
CA ALA A 361 -19.53 -10.63 -3.20
C ALA A 361 -20.41 -11.01 -2.00
N ILE A 362 -21.09 -12.15 -2.08
CA ILE A 362 -21.79 -12.81 -0.99
C ILE A 362 -21.24 -14.23 -0.88
N GLU A 363 -20.59 -14.53 0.24
CA GLU A 363 -19.81 -15.74 0.45
C GLU A 363 -20.21 -16.43 1.77
N TYR A 364 -20.10 -17.76 1.83
CA TYR A 364 -20.17 -18.44 3.13
C TYR A 364 -18.85 -18.21 3.88
N ASP A 365 -18.92 -18.15 5.22
CA ASP A 365 -17.77 -17.71 6.03
C ASP A 365 -16.53 -18.58 5.81
N GLU A 366 -16.73 -19.89 5.67
CA GLU A 366 -15.67 -20.86 5.41
C GLU A 366 -14.89 -20.59 4.11
N TYR A 367 -15.50 -19.86 3.15
CA TYR A 367 -14.90 -19.52 1.86
C TYR A 367 -14.44 -18.06 1.76
N PHE A 368 -14.64 -17.23 2.79
CA PHE A 368 -14.12 -15.85 2.79
C PHE A 368 -12.61 -15.81 2.54
N TRP A 369 -11.87 -16.74 3.16
CA TRP A 369 -10.43 -16.86 2.97
C TRP A 369 -10.07 -17.15 1.51
N ASP A 370 -10.73 -18.11 0.86
CA ASP A 370 -10.41 -18.45 -0.52
C ASP A 370 -10.88 -17.38 -1.51
N ALA A 371 -12.05 -16.80 -1.25
CA ALA A 371 -12.63 -15.77 -2.09
C ALA A 371 -11.76 -14.49 -2.10
N ILE A 372 -11.20 -14.07 -0.96
CA ILE A 372 -10.45 -12.80 -0.86
C ILE A 372 -9.19 -12.80 -1.75
N TRP A 373 -8.56 -13.95 -1.95
CA TRP A 373 -7.40 -14.10 -2.85
C TRP A 373 -7.74 -13.86 -4.33
N SER A 374 -8.99 -14.09 -4.70
CA SER A 374 -9.49 -13.86 -6.05
C SER A 374 -10.26 -12.53 -6.18
N PHE A 375 -10.44 -11.83 -5.06
CA PHE A 375 -11.07 -10.50 -4.99
C PHE A 375 -10.09 -9.43 -5.48
N PRO A 376 -10.55 -8.31 -6.04
CA PRO A 376 -9.71 -7.27 -6.63
C PRO A 376 -9.05 -6.38 -5.56
N VAL A 377 -8.33 -7.01 -4.63
CA VAL A 377 -7.64 -6.37 -3.50
C VAL A 377 -6.13 -6.49 -3.62
N ASP A 378 -5.65 -7.38 -4.49
CA ASP A 378 -4.23 -7.59 -4.77
C ASP A 378 -3.99 -7.85 -6.26
N TYR A 379 -2.81 -7.47 -6.74
CA TYR A 379 -2.31 -7.61 -8.13
C TYR A 379 -3.11 -6.87 -9.23
N TYR A 380 -4.42 -7.10 -9.34
CA TYR A 380 -5.31 -6.49 -10.35
C TYR A 380 -6.35 -5.62 -9.65
N ILE A 381 -5.96 -4.41 -9.28
CA ILE A 381 -6.76 -3.54 -8.40
C ILE A 381 -7.46 -2.39 -9.14
N TYR A 382 -7.08 -2.10 -10.38
CA TYR A 382 -7.64 -0.96 -11.11
C TYR A 382 -8.84 -1.40 -11.96
N PRO A 383 -10.08 -0.99 -11.64
CA PRO A 383 -11.20 -1.32 -12.49
C PRO A 383 -11.10 -0.53 -13.80
N VAL A 384 -11.13 -1.26 -14.91
CA VAL A 384 -11.10 -0.71 -16.29
C VAL A 384 -12.42 -0.93 -17.02
N TYR A 385 -13.30 -1.75 -16.45
CA TYR A 385 -14.64 -2.00 -16.94
C TYR A 385 -15.57 -2.25 -15.77
N ALA A 386 -16.74 -1.60 -15.77
CA ALA A 386 -17.75 -1.84 -14.76
C ALA A 386 -19.17 -1.75 -15.35
N THR A 387 -19.92 -2.84 -15.25
CA THR A 387 -21.35 -2.85 -15.58
C THR A 387 -22.16 -3.63 -14.56
N THR A 388 -23.31 -3.09 -14.18
CA THR A 388 -24.30 -3.77 -13.36
C THR A 388 -25.58 -3.87 -14.19
N ILE A 389 -26.16 -5.06 -14.26
CA ILE A 389 -27.35 -5.32 -15.08
C ILE A 389 -28.40 -6.08 -14.29
N GLN A 390 -29.65 -5.96 -14.72
CA GLN A 390 -30.76 -6.76 -14.21
C GLN A 390 -31.26 -7.74 -15.27
N VAL A 391 -31.40 -9.01 -14.89
CA VAL A 391 -31.85 -10.10 -15.77
C VAL A 391 -32.89 -10.98 -15.07
N SER A 392 -33.70 -11.71 -15.83
CA SER A 392 -34.69 -12.66 -15.31
C SER A 392 -34.92 -13.79 -16.32
N GLY A 393 -35.11 -15.03 -15.85
CA GLY A 393 -35.27 -16.19 -16.72
C GLY A 393 -34.02 -16.47 -17.57
N SER A 394 -34.18 -16.59 -18.89
CA SER A 394 -33.07 -16.83 -19.82
C SER A 394 -33.07 -15.84 -20.98
N GLY A 395 -31.88 -15.55 -21.51
CA GLY A 395 -31.72 -14.66 -22.64
C GLY A 395 -30.29 -14.23 -22.89
N THR A 396 -30.13 -13.24 -23.76
CA THR A 396 -28.85 -12.60 -24.10
C THR A 396 -28.97 -11.10 -23.89
N ARG A 397 -27.97 -10.48 -23.25
CA ARG A 397 -27.82 -9.04 -23.12
C ARG A 397 -26.58 -8.56 -23.87
N THR A 398 -26.71 -7.49 -24.63
CA THR A 398 -25.56 -6.69 -25.05
C THR A 398 -25.12 -5.81 -23.88
N LEU A 399 -23.83 -5.80 -23.60
CA LEU A 399 -23.21 -4.99 -22.56
C LEU A 399 -22.46 -3.81 -23.21
N PRO A 400 -22.04 -2.80 -22.45
CA PRO A 400 -21.08 -1.81 -22.96
C PRO A 400 -19.83 -2.49 -23.51
N ASP A 401 -19.27 -1.96 -24.58
CA ASP A 401 -18.03 -2.46 -25.15
C ASP A 401 -16.87 -2.30 -24.17
N PHE A 402 -15.91 -3.22 -24.24
CA PHE A 402 -14.69 -3.16 -23.43
C PHE A 402 -13.52 -2.71 -24.29
N HIS A 403 -12.93 -1.56 -23.94
CA HIS A 403 -11.69 -1.08 -24.53
C HIS A 403 -10.52 -1.51 -23.65
N SER A 404 -9.74 -2.46 -24.12
CA SER A 404 -8.50 -2.87 -23.47
C SER A 404 -7.43 -1.80 -23.69
N ILE A 405 -6.70 -1.41 -22.63
CA ILE A 405 -5.72 -0.30 -22.69
C ILE A 405 -4.34 -0.82 -23.09
N VAL A 406 -4.05 -2.07 -22.71
CA VAL A 406 -2.77 -2.76 -22.93
C VAL A 406 -3.02 -4.23 -23.23
N SER A 407 -2.13 -4.85 -24.00
CA SER A 407 -2.17 -6.30 -24.21
C SER A 407 -1.59 -7.03 -23.00
N ASP A 408 -2.45 -7.47 -22.09
CA ASP A 408 -2.03 -8.13 -20.83
C ASP A 408 -3.15 -9.02 -20.25
N PHE A 409 -2.85 -9.72 -19.16
CA PHE A 409 -3.82 -10.41 -18.34
C PHE A 409 -4.67 -9.42 -17.54
N TYR A 410 -5.98 -9.61 -17.61
CA TYR A 410 -6.96 -8.90 -16.81
C TYR A 410 -7.68 -9.88 -15.89
N ARG A 411 -8.16 -9.39 -14.74
CA ARG A 411 -9.06 -10.13 -13.86
C ARG A 411 -10.50 -9.79 -14.24
N ILE A 412 -11.24 -10.78 -14.72
CA ILE A 412 -12.69 -10.66 -14.90
C ILE A 412 -13.35 -11.20 -13.64
N SER A 413 -14.19 -10.38 -13.04
CA SER A 413 -14.92 -10.71 -11.82
C SER A 413 -16.43 -10.55 -12.06
N ILE A 414 -17.22 -11.54 -11.66
CA ILE A 414 -18.67 -11.58 -11.87
C ILE A 414 -19.36 -11.97 -10.57
N THR A 415 -20.41 -11.25 -10.21
CA THR A 415 -21.44 -11.76 -9.29
C THR A 415 -22.70 -12.03 -10.07
N TYR A 416 -23.28 -13.22 -9.87
CA TYR A 416 -24.42 -13.67 -10.67
C TYR A 416 -25.78 -13.41 -9.99
N GLN A 417 -25.80 -12.88 -8.77
CA GLN A 417 -27.00 -12.48 -8.05
C GLN A 417 -26.65 -11.52 -6.91
N ASP A 418 -27.62 -10.80 -6.35
CA ASP A 418 -27.40 -9.81 -5.28
C ASP A 418 -27.87 -10.28 -3.90
N HIS A 419 -28.11 -11.58 -3.77
CA HIS A 419 -28.51 -12.26 -2.55
C HIS A 419 -27.76 -13.57 -2.39
N VAL A 420 -27.93 -14.21 -1.23
CA VAL A 420 -27.40 -15.55 -0.97
C VAL A 420 -27.86 -16.55 -2.05
N PRO A 421 -26.99 -17.43 -2.58
CA PRO A 421 -27.36 -18.49 -3.53
C PRO A 421 -28.65 -19.21 -3.13
N ASP A 422 -29.66 -19.15 -3.99
CA ASP A 422 -30.99 -19.76 -3.77
C ASP A 422 -31.26 -20.95 -4.71
N GLY A 423 -30.27 -21.32 -5.52
CA GLY A 423 -30.35 -22.39 -6.51
C GLY A 423 -31.04 -22.01 -7.82
N SER A 424 -31.44 -20.74 -8.01
CA SER A 424 -32.05 -20.30 -9.26
C SER A 424 -31.06 -20.23 -10.43
N PHE A 425 -29.81 -19.86 -10.17
CA PHE A 425 -28.73 -19.78 -11.17
C PHE A 425 -28.46 -21.13 -11.84
N GLN A 426 -28.43 -21.17 -13.17
CA GLN A 426 -28.09 -22.36 -13.95
C GLN A 426 -26.77 -22.20 -14.69
N ASN A 427 -26.61 -21.14 -15.47
CA ASN A 427 -25.37 -20.81 -16.16
C ASN A 427 -25.35 -19.37 -16.68
N LEU A 428 -24.15 -18.88 -16.94
CA LEU A 428 -23.90 -17.66 -17.70
C LEU A 428 -22.73 -17.87 -18.67
N THR A 429 -22.71 -17.15 -19.79
CA THR A 429 -21.56 -17.12 -20.70
C THR A 429 -21.30 -15.68 -21.10
N LEU A 430 -20.19 -15.12 -20.61
CA LEU A 430 -19.70 -13.83 -21.07
C LEU A 430 -18.95 -14.05 -22.39
N ARG A 431 -19.27 -13.28 -23.42
CA ARG A 431 -18.61 -13.32 -24.73
C ARG A 431 -18.02 -11.96 -25.05
N PHE A 432 -16.86 -11.98 -25.66
CA PHE A 432 -16.16 -10.80 -26.14
C PHE A 432 -15.62 -11.06 -27.54
N THR A 433 -15.88 -10.14 -28.45
CA THR A 433 -15.53 -10.32 -29.87
C THR A 433 -14.99 -9.04 -30.46
N ASN A 434 -13.87 -9.16 -31.15
CA ASN A 434 -13.27 -8.21 -32.07
C ASN A 434 -12.97 -8.96 -33.39
N PRO A 435 -12.93 -8.31 -34.57
CA PRO A 435 -12.54 -8.98 -35.81
C PRO A 435 -11.19 -9.73 -35.78
N GLN A 436 -10.28 -9.34 -34.89
CA GLN A 436 -8.94 -9.93 -34.75
C GLN A 436 -8.84 -10.97 -33.62
N ASP A 437 -9.69 -10.88 -32.60
CA ASP A 437 -9.65 -11.75 -31.42
C ASP A 437 -11.06 -11.97 -30.85
N SER A 438 -11.33 -13.16 -30.33
CA SER A 438 -12.61 -13.46 -29.72
C SER A 438 -12.50 -14.55 -28.67
N GLY A 439 -13.33 -14.47 -27.65
CA GLY A 439 -13.39 -15.48 -26.60
C GLY A 439 -14.72 -15.49 -25.87
N ASN A 440 -14.86 -16.48 -24.99
CA ASN A 440 -16.02 -16.62 -24.13
C ASN A 440 -15.65 -17.33 -22.83
N LEU A 441 -16.43 -17.05 -21.79
CA LEU A 441 -16.25 -17.56 -20.43
C LEU A 441 -17.57 -18.17 -19.95
N PRO A 442 -17.75 -19.49 -20.12
CA PRO A 442 -18.92 -20.19 -19.63
C PRO A 442 -18.76 -20.54 -18.15
N PHE A 443 -19.77 -20.25 -17.35
CA PHE A 443 -19.88 -20.64 -15.95
C PHE A 443 -21.19 -21.38 -15.72
N LYS A 444 -21.14 -22.49 -14.98
CA LYS A 444 -22.30 -23.33 -14.70
C LYS A 444 -22.49 -23.48 -13.20
N SER A 445 -23.74 -23.61 -12.76
CA SER A 445 -24.07 -23.80 -11.34
C SER A 445 -23.38 -25.03 -10.72
N SER A 446 -23.12 -26.07 -11.50
CA SER A 446 -22.35 -27.25 -11.05
C SER A 446 -20.92 -26.93 -10.61
N GLN A 447 -20.39 -25.75 -10.98
CA GLN A 447 -19.07 -25.26 -10.58
C GLN A 447 -19.12 -24.31 -9.38
N THR A 448 -20.31 -23.96 -8.88
CA THR A 448 -20.51 -22.90 -7.87
C THR A 448 -21.24 -23.39 -6.59
N LEU A 449 -21.46 -24.70 -6.45
CA LEU A 449 -22.36 -25.27 -5.44
C LEU A 449 -21.88 -25.16 -3.98
N ALA A 450 -20.73 -24.53 -3.72
CA ALA A 450 -20.18 -24.38 -2.37
C ALA A 450 -19.75 -22.93 -2.03
N ASP A 451 -19.32 -22.13 -3.00
CA ASP A 451 -18.47 -20.95 -2.77
C ASP A 451 -19.20 -19.61 -3.02
N GLY A 452 -20.43 -19.44 -2.52
CA GLY A 452 -21.14 -18.14 -2.62
C GLY A 452 -21.56 -17.72 -4.04
N ASN A 453 -21.58 -16.41 -4.31
CA ASN A 453 -22.09 -15.82 -5.57
C ASN A 453 -21.01 -15.18 -6.47
N TYR A 454 -19.74 -15.24 -6.07
CA TYR A 454 -18.64 -14.54 -6.73
C TYR A 454 -17.80 -15.48 -7.60
N LEU A 455 -17.39 -14.99 -8.76
CA LEU A 455 -16.54 -15.70 -9.71
C LEU A 455 -15.44 -14.76 -10.18
N ALA A 456 -14.20 -15.24 -10.19
CA ALA A 456 -13.08 -14.48 -10.74
C ALA A 456 -12.17 -15.36 -11.60
N ILE A 457 -11.73 -14.84 -12.74
CA ILE A 457 -10.83 -15.55 -13.65
C ILE A 457 -9.87 -14.58 -14.33
N GLY A 458 -8.64 -15.02 -14.58
CA GLY A 458 -7.68 -14.28 -15.38
C GLY A 458 -7.89 -14.55 -16.87
N PHE A 459 -7.88 -13.52 -17.70
CA PHE A 459 -7.98 -13.65 -19.15
C PHE A 459 -7.03 -12.69 -19.85
N LEU A 460 -6.36 -13.15 -20.91
CA LEU A 460 -5.48 -12.32 -21.73
C LEU A 460 -6.33 -11.54 -22.74
N PHE A 461 -6.29 -10.21 -22.67
CA PHE A 461 -6.87 -9.36 -23.71
C PHE A 461 -5.75 -8.69 -24.50
N TYR A 462 -5.98 -8.48 -25.79
CA TYR A 462 -5.14 -7.61 -26.62
C TYR A 462 -5.64 -6.17 -26.54
N ASP A 463 -4.80 -5.22 -26.93
CA ASP A 463 -5.14 -3.80 -27.05
C ASP A 463 -6.11 -3.58 -28.23
N LEU A 464 -7.39 -3.87 -27.97
CA LEU A 464 -8.49 -3.93 -28.92
C LEU A 464 -9.81 -3.51 -28.27
N ASP A 465 -10.77 -3.11 -29.11
CA ASP A 465 -12.17 -2.87 -28.75
C ASP A 465 -12.99 -4.16 -28.86
N TYR A 466 -13.52 -4.64 -27.74
CA TYR A 466 -14.31 -5.86 -27.69
C TYR A 466 -15.81 -5.55 -27.53
N ASN A 467 -16.61 -6.07 -28.44
CA ASN A 467 -18.06 -6.11 -28.26
C ASN A 467 -18.40 -7.17 -27.19
N MET A 468 -19.17 -6.76 -26.18
CA MET A 468 -19.46 -7.59 -25.01
C MET A 468 -20.91 -8.09 -25.03
N THR A 469 -21.13 -9.40 -24.86
CA THR A 469 -22.48 -9.97 -24.69
C THR A 469 -22.51 -11.00 -23.56
N LEU A 470 -23.64 -11.11 -22.88
CA LEU A 470 -23.87 -12.07 -21.81
C LEU A 470 -25.09 -12.93 -22.13
N ASP A 471 -24.86 -14.23 -22.30
CA ASP A 471 -25.93 -15.23 -22.24
C ASP A 471 -26.16 -15.63 -20.78
N TYR A 472 -27.41 -15.71 -20.35
CA TYR A 472 -27.77 -16.07 -18.97
C TYR A 472 -28.97 -17.01 -18.91
N ASN A 473 -29.01 -17.85 -17.87
CA ASN A 473 -30.11 -18.77 -17.62
C ASN A 473 -30.35 -18.98 -16.12
N TYR A 474 -31.57 -18.67 -15.67
CA TYR A 474 -32.10 -18.92 -14.34
C TYR A 474 -33.35 -19.79 -14.44
N SER A 475 -33.56 -20.66 -13.45
CA SER A 475 -34.77 -21.51 -13.37
C SER A 475 -36.02 -20.73 -12.97
N GLY A 476 -35.86 -19.54 -12.37
CA GLY A 476 -36.93 -18.64 -11.92
C GLY A 476 -37.14 -17.40 -12.81
N GLN A 477 -38.17 -16.63 -12.49
CA GLN A 477 -38.50 -15.35 -13.14
C GLN A 477 -38.16 -14.13 -12.28
N ASP A 478 -37.62 -14.34 -11.07
CA ASP A 478 -37.21 -13.26 -10.20
C ASP A 478 -36.05 -12.48 -10.83
N ALA A 479 -36.06 -11.17 -10.63
CA ALA A 479 -35.04 -10.28 -11.16
C ALA A 479 -33.74 -10.44 -10.36
N GLN A 480 -32.66 -10.72 -11.09
CA GLN A 480 -31.31 -10.88 -10.58
C GLN A 480 -30.46 -9.69 -10.99
N ASN A 481 -29.79 -9.06 -10.02
CA ASN A 481 -28.79 -8.03 -10.30
C ASN A 481 -27.41 -8.68 -10.36
N LEU A 482 -26.67 -8.42 -11.43
CA LEU A 482 -25.35 -8.97 -11.68
C LEU A 482 -24.33 -7.84 -11.78
N GLN A 483 -23.14 -8.03 -11.22
CA GLN A 483 -21.99 -7.16 -11.48
C GLN A 483 -21.01 -7.89 -12.38
N ILE A 484 -20.50 -7.20 -13.40
CA ILE A 484 -19.35 -7.63 -14.20
C ILE A 484 -18.31 -6.53 -14.10
N ARG A 485 -17.11 -6.89 -13.67
CA ARG A 485 -15.96 -5.99 -13.53
C ARG A 485 -14.76 -6.59 -14.23
N ILE A 486 -13.94 -5.75 -14.87
CA ILE A 486 -12.64 -6.15 -15.39
C ILE A 486 -11.61 -5.26 -14.73
N TYR A 487 -10.57 -5.87 -14.16
CA TYR A 487 -9.46 -5.19 -13.49
C TYR A 487 -8.16 -5.45 -14.22
N SER A 488 -7.32 -4.43 -14.25
CA SER A 488 -5.98 -4.45 -14.83
C SER A 488 -4.92 -4.24 -13.74
N PHE A 489 -3.67 -4.47 -14.14
CA PHE A 489 -2.51 -4.04 -13.38
C PHE A 489 -2.23 -2.54 -13.53
N GLU A 490 -2.61 -1.93 -14.66
CA GLU A 490 -2.37 -0.52 -14.98
C GLU A 490 -3.65 0.32 -14.89
N PRO A 491 -3.62 1.52 -14.26
CA PRO A 491 -4.81 2.35 -14.11
C PRO A 491 -5.25 3.01 -15.42
N LEU A 492 -6.54 3.38 -15.48
CA LEU A 492 -7.04 4.33 -16.49
C LEU A 492 -6.56 5.75 -16.20
N THR A 493 -6.40 6.55 -17.26
CA THR A 493 -6.13 7.99 -17.16
C THR A 493 -7.39 8.82 -16.85
N TYR A 494 -8.55 8.18 -16.75
CA TYR A 494 -9.84 8.78 -16.45
C TYR A 494 -10.63 7.92 -15.48
N TRP A 495 -11.59 8.54 -14.79
CA TRP A 495 -12.47 7.82 -13.87
C TRP A 495 -13.60 7.12 -14.63
N LEU A 496 -13.85 5.84 -14.32
CA LEU A 496 -14.96 5.11 -14.93
C LEU A 496 -16.29 5.80 -14.64
N PRO A 497 -17.19 5.93 -15.63
CA PRO A 497 -18.52 6.46 -15.38
C PRO A 497 -19.23 5.58 -14.36
N TYR A 498 -19.96 6.20 -13.43
CA TYR A 498 -20.75 5.44 -12.47
C TYR A 498 -22.01 4.90 -13.16
N ASN A 499 -22.34 3.65 -12.87
CA ASN A 499 -23.59 3.03 -13.30
C ASN A 499 -24.70 3.38 -12.29
N ASP A 500 -25.80 3.96 -12.77
CA ASP A 500 -26.94 4.40 -11.97
C ASP A 500 -28.16 3.48 -12.09
#